data_AF-A0A842M5U0-F1
#
_entry.id   AF-A0A842M5U0-F1
#
_cell.length_a   1.000
_cell.length_b   1.000
_cell.length_c   1.000
_cell.angle_alpha   90.00
_cell.angle_beta   90.00
_cell.angle_gamma   90.00
#
_symmetry.space_group_name_H-M   'P 1'
#
loop_
_entity.id
_entity.type
_entity.pdbx_description
1 polymer ?
#
loop_
_entity_poly.entity_id
_entity_poly.type
_entity_poly.pdbx_seq_one_letter_code
_entity_poly.pdbx_strand_id
1 'polypeptide(L)'
;MDEKEKIEELKKEIKKKDKKIEKLQRKLSEYKGRLDELREEKKRLNKKLNELEVLRLDLKLKNIQALEDENNRLKHRTMITKRLLDEAREKIEILEETINEFKNQRLIERLAKKEPETLTYYKKRFNRGMK
;
A
#
# COMPACT_ATOMS: atom_id res chain seq x y z
N MET A 1 10.76 38.05 -80.00
CA MET A 1 9.82 38.19 -78.88
C MET A 1 9.88 39.64 -78.46
N ASP A 2 8.76 40.34 -78.57
CA ASP A 2 8.68 41.78 -78.30
C ASP A 2 8.78 42.00 -76.77
N GLU A 3 9.41 43.08 -76.31
CA GLU A 3 9.62 43.34 -74.87
C GLU A 3 8.28 43.34 -74.10
N LYS A 4 7.22 43.80 -74.78
CA LYS A 4 5.83 43.75 -74.27
C LYS A 4 5.33 42.34 -73.96
N GLU A 5 5.63 41.36 -74.82
CA GLU A 5 5.22 39.96 -74.57
C GLU A 5 5.90 39.42 -73.31
N LYS A 6 7.18 39.75 -73.13
CA LYS A 6 7.97 39.28 -71.98
C LYS A 6 7.50 39.90 -70.67
N ILE A 7 7.14 41.19 -70.69
CA ILE A 7 6.53 41.88 -69.56
C ILE A 7 5.18 41.23 -69.20
N GLU A 8 4.34 40.90 -70.18
CA GLU A 8 3.04 40.28 -69.91
C GLU A 8 3.17 38.86 -69.35
N GLU A 9 4.17 38.11 -69.80
CA GLU A 9 4.47 36.77 -69.28
C GLU A 9 4.96 36.82 -67.83
N LEU A 10 5.88 37.75 -67.52
CA LEU A 10 6.36 38.00 -66.16
C LEU A 10 5.22 38.45 -65.23
N LYS A 11 4.30 39.31 -65.69
CA LYS A 11 3.10 39.70 -64.94
C LYS A 11 2.21 38.51 -64.61
N LYS A 12 2.01 37.59 -65.55
CA LYS A 12 1.23 36.36 -65.30
C LYS A 12 1.94 35.46 -64.29
N GLU A 13 3.26 35.36 -64.35
CA GLU A 13 4.04 34.56 -63.40
C GLU A 13 3.99 35.15 -61.98
N ILE A 14 4.11 36.47 -61.85
CA ILE A 14 3.95 37.19 -60.58
C ILE A 14 2.57 36.90 -59.99
N LYS A 15 1.48 37.08 -60.76
CA LYS A 15 0.11 36.78 -60.30
C LYS A 15 -0.06 35.31 -59.85
N LYS A 16 0.61 34.36 -60.51
CA LYS A 16 0.58 32.95 -60.09
C LYS A 16 1.33 32.75 -58.78
N LYS A 17 2.50 33.38 -58.60
CA LYS A 17 3.30 33.32 -57.37
C LYS A 17 2.55 33.97 -56.20
N ASP A 18 1.92 35.12 -56.38
CA ASP A 18 1.14 35.81 -55.35
C ASP A 18 -0.01 34.94 -54.82
N LYS A 19 -0.80 34.33 -55.73
CA LYS A 19 -1.85 33.38 -55.35
C LYS A 19 -1.32 32.19 -54.54
N LYS A 20 -0.11 31.72 -54.88
CA LYS A 20 0.54 30.63 -54.15
C LYS A 20 0.99 31.07 -52.77
N ILE A 21 1.52 32.29 -52.64
CA ILE A 21 1.89 32.89 -51.35
C ILE A 21 0.66 33.02 -50.45
N GLU A 22 -0.46 33.57 -50.95
CA GLU A 22 -1.70 33.69 -50.18
C GLU A 22 -2.20 32.33 -49.69
N LYS A 23 -2.18 31.30 -50.56
CA LYS A 23 -2.59 29.94 -50.18
C LYS A 23 -1.70 29.36 -49.09
N LEU A 24 -0.38 29.59 -49.17
CA LEU A 24 0.57 29.13 -48.16
C LEU A 24 0.40 29.88 -46.83
N GLN A 25 0.13 31.19 -46.87
CA GLN A 25 -0.16 31.97 -45.67
C GLN A 25 -1.41 31.49 -44.94
N ARG A 26 -2.50 31.19 -45.68
CA ARG A 26 -3.72 30.61 -45.08
C ARG A 26 -3.44 29.28 -44.38
N LYS A 27 -2.74 28.36 -45.07
CA LYS A 27 -2.32 27.09 -44.48
C LYS A 27 -1.45 27.27 -43.24
N LEU A 28 -0.53 28.23 -43.26
CA LEU A 28 0.32 28.53 -42.12
C LEU A 28 -0.50 29.00 -40.91
N SER A 29 -1.50 29.86 -41.13
CA SER A 29 -2.42 30.29 -40.08
C SER A 29 -3.26 29.13 -39.52
N GLU A 30 -3.78 28.26 -40.38
CA GLU A 30 -4.52 27.06 -39.96
C GLU A 30 -3.64 26.12 -39.11
N TYR A 31 -2.40 25.86 -39.54
CA TYR A 31 -1.49 25.02 -38.78
C TYR A 31 -1.07 25.63 -37.45
N LYS A 32 -0.92 26.95 -37.37
CA LYS A 32 -0.68 27.65 -36.09
C LYS A 32 -1.84 27.47 -35.14
N GLY A 33 -3.09 27.66 -35.61
CA GLY A 33 -4.29 27.44 -34.79
C GLY A 33 -4.36 26.02 -34.23
N ARG A 34 -4.15 25.01 -35.09
CA ARG A 34 -4.08 23.60 -34.66
C ARG A 34 -2.96 23.34 -33.65
N LEU A 35 -1.80 23.96 -33.82
CA LEU A 35 -0.69 23.80 -32.89
C LEU A 35 -1.02 24.36 -31.50
N ASP A 36 -1.72 25.48 -31.44
CA ASP A 36 -2.14 26.10 -30.18
C ASP A 36 -3.22 25.26 -29.48
N GLU A 37 -4.19 24.72 -30.22
CA GLU A 37 -5.18 23.76 -29.70
C GLU A 37 -4.51 22.52 -29.09
N LEU A 38 -3.58 21.90 -29.83
CA LEU A 38 -2.84 20.73 -29.36
C LEU A 38 -1.99 21.03 -28.13
N ARG A 39 -1.42 22.24 -28.04
CA ARG A 39 -0.66 22.67 -26.84
C ARG A 39 -1.56 22.80 -25.63
N GLU A 40 -2.76 23.36 -25.78
CA GLU A 40 -3.71 23.47 -24.68
C GLU A 40 -4.27 22.11 -24.27
N GLU A 41 -4.56 21.22 -25.22
CA GLU A 41 -4.96 19.85 -24.92
C GLU A 41 -3.86 19.10 -24.15
N LYS A 42 -2.60 19.19 -24.59
CA LYS A 42 -1.45 18.61 -23.89
C LYS A 42 -1.34 19.12 -22.45
N LYS A 43 -1.51 20.43 -22.23
CA LYS A 43 -1.50 21.00 -20.87
C LYS A 43 -2.63 20.43 -20.01
N ARG A 44 -3.84 20.30 -20.55
CA ARG A 44 -4.99 19.71 -19.84
C ARG A 44 -4.77 18.26 -19.49
N LEU A 45 -4.24 17.47 -20.43
CA LEU A 45 -3.92 16.06 -20.20
C LEU A 45 -2.83 15.89 -19.14
N ASN A 46 -1.78 16.72 -19.16
CA ASN A 46 -0.73 16.69 -18.14
C ASN A 46 -1.29 17.01 -16.74
N LYS A 47 -2.21 17.97 -16.62
CA LYS A 47 -2.86 18.25 -15.32
C LYS A 47 -3.65 17.05 -14.81
N LYS A 48 -4.48 16.45 -15.67
CA LYS A 48 -5.23 15.23 -15.32
C LYS A 48 -4.33 14.06 -14.94
N LEU A 49 -3.20 13.90 -15.64
CA LEU A 49 -2.22 12.86 -15.32
C LEU A 49 -1.67 13.04 -13.91
N ASN A 50 -1.24 14.26 -13.57
CA ASN A 50 -0.73 14.58 -12.23
C ASN A 50 -1.79 14.35 -11.15
N GLU A 51 -3.03 14.76 -11.38
CA GLU A 51 -4.15 14.53 -10.45
C GLU A 51 -4.38 13.03 -10.20
N LEU A 52 -4.37 12.22 -11.26
CA LEU A 52 -4.52 10.76 -11.15
C LEU A 52 -3.34 10.10 -10.44
N GLU A 53 -2.11 10.60 -10.64
CA GLU A 53 -0.94 10.11 -9.93
C GLU A 53 -1.01 10.39 -8.42
N VAL A 54 -1.43 11.59 -8.04
CA VAL A 54 -1.66 11.95 -6.63
C VAL A 54 -2.73 11.05 -6.01
N LEU A 55 -3.88 10.90 -6.68
CA LEU A 55 -4.97 10.04 -6.18
C LEU A 55 -4.51 8.58 -6.02
N ARG A 56 -3.71 8.08 -6.97
CA ARG A 56 -3.15 6.72 -6.92
C ARG A 56 -2.22 6.56 -5.72
N LEU A 57 -1.38 7.55 -5.43
CA LEU A 57 -0.48 7.54 -4.28
C LEU A 57 -1.26 7.57 -2.96
N ASP A 58 -2.30 8.41 -2.86
CA ASP A 58 -3.15 8.49 -1.67
C ASP A 58 -3.85 7.16 -1.37
N LEU A 59 -4.40 6.49 -2.39
CA LEU A 59 -5.03 5.18 -2.22
C LEU A 59 -4.02 4.12 -1.76
N LYS A 60 -2.81 4.13 -2.31
CA LYS A 60 -1.73 3.23 -1.87
C LYS A 60 -1.33 3.50 -0.42
N LEU A 61 -1.21 4.77 -0.03
CA LEU A 61 -0.85 5.15 1.33
C LEU A 61 -1.91 4.67 2.34
N LYS A 62 -3.20 4.89 2.03
CA LYS A 62 -4.31 4.40 2.87
C LYS A 62 -4.28 2.89 3.03
N ASN A 63 -4.02 2.14 1.95
CA ASN A 63 -3.90 0.69 2.02
C ASN A 63 -2.72 0.24 2.88
N ILE A 64 -1.57 0.90 2.77
CA ILE A 64 -0.40 0.61 3.60
C ILE A 64 -0.72 0.84 5.07
N GLN A 65 -1.32 1.98 5.42
CA GLN A 65 -1.72 2.29 6.80
C GLN A 65 -2.68 1.24 7.38
N ALA A 66 -3.69 0.83 6.61
CA ALA A 66 -4.63 -0.21 7.04
C ALA A 66 -3.93 -1.56 7.29
N LEU A 67 -2.99 -1.94 6.43
CA LEU A 67 -2.19 -3.15 6.59
C LEU A 67 -1.24 -3.06 7.80
N GLU A 68 -0.65 -1.90 8.06
CA GLU A 68 0.18 -1.67 9.24
C GLU A 68 -0.62 -1.80 10.54
N ASP A 69 -1.81 -1.20 10.59
CA ASP A 69 -2.72 -1.31 11.74
C ASP A 69 -3.15 -2.77 11.98
N GLU A 70 -3.51 -3.50 10.93
CA GLU A 70 -3.86 -4.91 11.03
C GLU A 70 -2.68 -5.75 11.50
N ASN A 71 -1.48 -5.52 10.95
CA ASN A 71 -0.26 -6.21 11.37
C ASN A 71 0.05 -5.95 12.84
N ASN A 72 -0.09 -4.71 13.32
CA ASN A 72 0.12 -4.36 14.72
C ASN A 72 -0.87 -5.08 15.64
N ARG A 73 -2.15 -5.14 15.25
CA ARG A 73 -3.18 -5.91 15.98
C ARG A 73 -2.84 -7.39 16.04
N LEU A 74 -2.42 -7.97 14.91
CA LEU A 74 -2.03 -9.38 14.83
C LEU A 74 -0.80 -9.67 15.68
N LYS A 75 0.24 -8.83 15.63
CA LYS A 75 1.43 -8.95 16.49
C LYS A 75 1.06 -8.94 17.97
N HIS A 76 0.22 -8.00 18.39
CA HIS A 76 -0.24 -7.93 19.78
C HIS A 76 -1.02 -9.20 20.19
N ARG A 77 -1.94 -9.67 19.33
CA ARG A 77 -2.67 -10.92 19.58
C ARG A 77 -1.72 -12.12 19.68
N THR A 78 -0.77 -12.25 18.77
CA THR A 78 0.23 -13.32 18.79
C THR A 78 1.06 -13.30 20.07
N MET A 79 1.45 -12.12 20.54
CA MET A 79 2.16 -11.96 21.82
C MET A 79 1.32 -12.45 23.00
N ILE A 80 0.05 -12.05 23.07
CA ILE A 80 -0.87 -12.51 24.13
C ILE A 80 -1.04 -14.03 24.07
N THR A 81 -1.35 -14.57 22.89
CA THR A 81 -1.57 -16.00 22.71
C THR A 81 -0.31 -16.81 23.05
N LYS A 82 0.88 -16.32 22.69
CA LYS A 82 2.14 -16.94 23.08
C LYS A 82 2.28 -16.99 24.60
N ARG A 83 2.04 -15.87 25.29
CA ARG A 83 2.09 -15.82 26.75
C ARG A 83 1.11 -16.81 27.39
N LEU A 84 -0.13 -16.86 26.90
CA LEU A 84 -1.13 -17.80 27.40
C LEU A 84 -0.73 -19.26 27.16
N LEU A 85 -0.10 -19.55 26.01
CA LEU A 85 0.43 -20.87 25.70
C LEU A 85 1.58 -21.26 26.64
N ASP A 86 2.50 -20.34 26.89
CA ASP A 86 3.62 -20.55 27.80
C ASP A 86 3.11 -20.79 29.24
N GLU A 87 2.12 -20.01 29.70
CA GLU A 87 1.45 -20.22 30.99
C GLU A 87 0.73 -21.59 31.06
N ALA A 88 0.08 -22.01 29.97
CA ALA A 88 -0.57 -23.32 29.91
C ALA A 88 0.44 -24.47 29.96
N ARG A 89 1.59 -24.33 29.29
CA ARG A 89 2.70 -25.30 29.35
C ARG A 89 3.28 -25.41 30.76
N GLU A 90 3.55 -24.27 31.42
CA GLU A 90 4.01 -24.22 32.81
C GLU A 90 3.03 -24.94 33.75
N LYS A 91 1.72 -24.72 33.57
CA LYS A 91 0.68 -25.41 34.35
C LYS A 91 0.71 -26.92 34.14
N ILE A 92 0.87 -27.39 32.90
CA ILE A 92 0.91 -28.82 32.58
C ILE A 92 2.13 -29.47 33.24
N GLU A 93 3.30 -28.88 33.10
CA GLU A 93 4.56 -29.38 33.67
C GLU A 93 4.45 -29.57 35.19
N ILE A 94 3.98 -28.55 35.92
CA ILE A 94 3.82 -28.63 37.38
C ILE A 94 2.78 -29.68 37.78
N LEU A 95 1.70 -29.84 37.01
CA LEU A 95 0.70 -30.87 37.27
C LEU A 95 1.25 -32.28 37.03
N GLU A 96 2.07 -32.48 36.00
CA GLU A 96 2.77 -33.74 35.73
C GLU A 96 3.73 -34.10 36.89
N GLU A 97 4.51 -33.13 37.38
CA GLU A 97 5.35 -33.28 38.57
C GLU A 97 4.51 -33.65 39.80
N THR A 98 3.39 -32.95 40.02
CA THR A 98 2.48 -33.22 41.14
C THR A 98 1.93 -34.65 41.08
N ILE A 99 1.53 -35.12 39.90
CA ILE A 99 1.06 -36.49 39.69
C ILE A 99 2.17 -37.50 40.01
N ASN A 100 3.40 -37.22 39.58
CA ASN A 100 4.55 -38.09 39.86
C ASN A 100 4.89 -38.12 41.35
N GLU A 101 4.85 -36.99 42.07
CA GLU A 101 5.02 -36.94 43.52
C GLU A 101 3.94 -37.75 44.23
N PHE A 102 2.67 -37.60 43.85
CA PHE A 102 1.59 -38.41 44.40
C PHE A 102 1.79 -39.91 44.14
N LYS A 103 2.21 -40.30 42.92
CA LYS A 103 2.48 -41.70 42.57
C LYS A 103 3.60 -42.29 43.44
N ASN A 104 4.65 -41.53 43.71
CA ASN A 104 5.82 -41.96 44.47
C ASN A 104 5.69 -41.76 45.99
N GLN A 105 4.60 -41.15 46.46
CA GLN A 105 4.35 -40.87 47.88
C GLN A 105 4.15 -42.16 48.71
N ARG A 106 4.77 -42.21 49.90
CA ARG A 106 4.67 -43.38 50.79
C ARG A 106 3.27 -43.46 51.44
N LEU A 107 2.79 -44.67 51.71
CA LEU A 107 1.46 -44.95 52.31
C LEU A 107 1.19 -44.15 53.60
N ILE A 108 2.19 -43.98 54.47
CA ILE A 108 2.06 -43.25 55.74
C ILE A 108 1.86 -41.74 55.50
N GLU A 109 2.49 -41.17 54.47
CA GLU A 109 2.37 -39.75 54.13
C GLU A 109 1.00 -39.44 53.51
N ARG A 110 0.45 -40.40 52.74
CA ARG A 110 -0.93 -40.34 52.24
C ARG A 110 -1.95 -40.38 53.39
N LEU A 111 -1.73 -41.25 54.39
CA LEU A 111 -2.58 -41.34 55.57
C LEU A 111 -2.51 -40.07 56.45
N ALA A 112 -1.35 -39.40 56.48
CA ALA A 112 -1.15 -38.13 57.17
C ALA A 112 -1.71 -36.90 56.43
N LYS A 113 -2.38 -37.07 55.27
CA LYS A 113 -2.89 -35.98 54.41
C LYS A 113 -1.82 -34.93 54.04
N LYS A 114 -0.56 -35.32 53.96
CA LYS A 114 0.51 -34.39 53.57
C LYS A 114 0.39 -34.11 52.07
N GLU A 115 0.08 -32.86 51.69
CA GLU A 115 0.05 -32.46 50.30
C GLU A 115 1.46 -32.41 49.70
N PRO A 116 1.65 -32.77 48.42
CA PRO A 116 2.92 -32.60 47.74
C PRO A 116 3.34 -31.12 47.67
N GLU A 117 4.65 -30.88 47.65
CA GLU A 117 5.19 -29.52 47.63
C GLU A 117 4.89 -28.83 46.30
N THR A 118 4.92 -29.58 45.21
CA THR A 118 4.51 -29.14 43.85
C THR A 118 3.05 -28.70 43.79
N LEU A 119 2.14 -29.39 44.50
CA LEU A 119 0.73 -28.99 44.59
C LEU A 119 0.57 -27.67 45.35
N THR A 120 1.36 -27.47 46.39
CA THR A 120 1.38 -26.20 47.14
C THR A 120 1.91 -25.06 46.28
N TYR A 121 2.96 -25.31 45.49
CA TYR A 121 3.51 -24.37 44.52
C TYR A 121 2.48 -24.01 43.44
N TYR A 122 1.81 -25.01 42.85
CA TYR A 122 0.75 -24.82 41.85
C TYR A 122 -0.35 -23.89 42.36
N LYS A 123 -0.90 -24.16 43.55
CA LYS A 123 -1.95 -23.32 44.16
C LYS A 123 -1.46 -21.89 44.38
N LYS A 124 -0.21 -21.71 44.83
CA LYS A 124 0.36 -20.38 45.07
C LYS A 124 0.59 -19.59 43.77
N ARG A 125 1.05 -20.27 42.71
CA ARG A 125 1.38 -19.68 41.40
C ARG A 125 0.14 -19.32 40.59
N PHE A 126 -0.90 -20.16 40.61
CA PHE A 126 -2.06 -20.00 39.72
C PHE A 126 -3.41 -19.71 40.39
N ASN A 127 -3.61 -20.01 41.69
CA ASN A 127 -4.88 -19.75 42.38
C ASN A 127 -4.93 -18.43 43.19
N ARG A 128 -3.85 -17.64 43.25
CA ARG A 128 -3.85 -16.35 43.96
C ARG A 128 -4.63 -15.21 43.27
N GLY A 129 -5.15 -15.43 42.05
CA GLY A 129 -5.90 -14.44 41.27
C GLY A 129 -7.42 -14.62 41.22
N MET A 130 -8.00 -15.60 41.91
CA MET A 130 -9.46 -15.78 42.01
C MET A 130 -10.02 -15.12 43.28
N LYS A 131 -9.94 -13.78 43.36
CA LYS A 131 -10.73 -12.96 44.28
C LYS A 131 -11.28 -11.75 43.54
#